data_AF-A2GK34-F1
#
_entry.id   AF-A2GK34-F1
#
_cell.length_a   1.000
_cell.length_b   1.000
_cell.length_c   1.000
_cell.angle_alpha   90.00
_cell.angle_beta   90.00
_cell.angle_gamma   90.00
#
_symmetry.space_group_name_H-M   'P 1'
#
loop_
_entity.id
_entity.type
_entity.pdbx_description
1 polymer ?
#
loop_
_entity_poly.entity_id
_entity_poly.type
_entity_poly.pdbx_seq_one_letter_code
_entity_poly.pdbx_strand_id
1 'polypeptide(L)'
;MFDDDYFEPELNSDEQYDCYIDNCIQESLNRNRNGLEREILQKIPRTDSYYNAITAAIGKQFKGKTLAIIKEIIKISQNDPYCHLLIYINRSGTPSDSTFESLKNLINVPIVYKSHEEAEAFIHEVLLFKELYNLVKKEHLENRIVDKQTMEMFETLQISDYSKHFLHTLIFLDDAVKSSLIEKPNSKFNKWLT
;
A
#
# COMPACT_ATOMS: atom_id res chain seq x y z
N MET A 1 -21.97 -38.29 -2.61
CA MET A 1 -21.42 -38.04 -1.27
C MET A 1 -19.93 -38.25 -1.44
N PHE A 2 -19.20 -37.16 -1.68
CA PHE A 2 -17.75 -37.17 -1.83
C PHE A 2 -17.22 -36.52 -0.57
N ASP A 3 -16.63 -37.34 0.31
CA ASP A 3 -15.84 -36.89 1.44
C ASP A 3 -14.48 -36.49 0.88
N ASP A 4 -14.30 -35.21 0.59
CA ASP A 4 -12.97 -34.64 0.39
C ASP A 4 -12.35 -34.44 1.77
N ASP A 5 -11.48 -35.38 2.17
CA ASP A 5 -10.52 -35.18 3.26
C ASP A 5 -9.62 -34.00 2.88
N TYR A 6 -10.02 -32.80 3.32
CA TYR A 6 -9.18 -31.60 3.28
C TYR A 6 -7.97 -31.85 4.18
N PHE A 7 -6.86 -32.26 3.55
CA PHE A 7 -5.55 -32.35 4.19
C PHE A 7 -5.10 -30.91 4.51
N GLU A 8 -5.20 -30.48 5.76
CA GLU A 8 -4.53 -29.24 6.18
C GLU A 8 -3.02 -29.43 5.98
N PRO A 9 -2.35 -28.58 5.20
CA PRO A 9 -0.92 -28.71 5.01
C PRO A 9 -0.20 -28.46 6.34
N GLU A 10 0.60 -29.42 6.80
CA GLU A 10 1.49 -29.24 7.95
C GLU A 10 2.46 -28.08 7.66
N LEU A 11 2.36 -27.02 8.47
CA LEU A 11 3.26 -25.86 8.39
C LEU A 11 4.69 -26.30 8.67
N ASN A 12 5.65 -25.82 7.88
CA ASN A 12 7.07 -26.09 8.12
C ASN A 12 7.59 -25.33 9.37
N SER A 13 8.79 -25.66 9.85
CA SER A 13 9.35 -25.08 11.09
C SER A 13 9.47 -23.55 11.07
N ASP A 14 9.74 -22.97 9.90
CA ASP A 14 9.89 -21.53 9.74
C ASP A 14 8.51 -20.84 9.75
N GLU A 15 7.52 -21.42 9.07
CA GLU A 15 6.12 -20.98 9.09
C GLU A 15 5.48 -21.09 10.49
N GLN A 16 5.84 -22.14 11.25
CA GLN A 16 5.41 -22.30 12.64
C GLN A 16 6.02 -21.22 13.55
N TYR A 17 7.29 -20.86 13.33
CA TYR A 17 7.94 -19.79 14.08
C TYR A 17 7.34 -18.41 13.76
N ASP A 18 7.09 -18.12 12.49
CA ASP A 18 6.43 -16.87 12.07
C ASP A 18 5.03 -16.76 12.66
N CYS A 19 4.25 -17.85 12.65
CA CYS A 19 2.94 -17.91 13.28
C CYS A 19 3.02 -17.71 14.81
N TYR A 20 4.04 -18.27 15.47
CA TYR A 20 4.28 -18.09 16.90
C TYR A 20 4.61 -16.62 17.23
N ILE A 21 5.48 -15.98 16.44
CA ILE A 21 5.82 -14.56 16.61
C ILE A 21 4.60 -13.67 16.37
N ASP A 22 3.83 -13.92 15.30
CA ASP A 22 2.58 -13.23 15.02
C ASP A 22 1.61 -13.34 16.20
N ASN A 23 1.44 -14.54 16.77
CA ASN A 23 0.58 -14.77 17.94
C ASN A 23 1.08 -14.02 19.18
N CYS A 24 2.39 -14.04 19.45
CA CYS A 24 2.98 -13.30 20.57
C CYS A 24 2.76 -11.78 20.44
N ILE A 25 2.93 -11.26 19.23
CA ILE A 25 2.69 -9.85 18.90
C ILE A 25 1.20 -9.55 19.11
N GLN A 26 0.29 -10.34 18.54
CA GLN A 26 -1.17 -10.13 18.67
C GLN A 26 -1.64 -10.19 20.13
N GLU A 27 -1.15 -11.14 20.92
CA GLU A 27 -1.48 -11.21 22.34
C GLU A 27 -1.00 -9.99 23.13
N SER A 28 0.22 -9.52 22.85
CA SER A 28 0.78 -8.33 23.48
C SER A 28 -0.01 -7.06 23.12
N LEU A 29 -0.44 -6.95 21.86
CA LEU A 29 -1.26 -5.83 21.37
C LEU A 29 -2.67 -5.86 21.97
N ASN A 30 -3.30 -7.04 22.06
CA ASN A 30 -4.63 -7.21 22.65
C ASN A 30 -4.66 -6.87 24.15
N ARG A 31 -3.58 -7.12 24.88
CA ARG A 31 -3.45 -6.75 26.30
C ARG A 31 -3.39 -5.23 26.53
N ASN A 32 -2.97 -4.47 25.52
CA ASN A 32 -2.78 -3.01 25.59
C ASN A 32 -3.82 -2.22 24.78
N ARG A 33 -4.91 -2.87 24.34
CA ARG A 33 -5.96 -2.32 23.46
C ARG A 33 -6.51 -0.96 23.89
N ASN A 34 -6.68 -0.73 25.19
CA ASN A 34 -7.32 0.49 25.69
C ASN A 34 -6.43 1.75 25.65
N GLY A 35 -5.13 1.62 25.37
CA GLY A 35 -4.18 2.74 25.32
C GLY A 35 -3.51 2.96 23.96
N LEU A 36 -3.60 2.00 23.03
CA LEU A 36 -2.76 1.94 21.83
C LEU A 36 -3.54 1.77 20.51
N GLU A 37 -4.85 2.02 20.45
CA GLU A 37 -5.66 1.81 19.22
C GLU A 37 -5.08 2.48 17.95
N ARG A 38 -4.24 3.51 18.11
CA ARG A 38 -3.55 4.21 17.00
C ARG A 38 -2.13 3.74 16.70
N GLU A 39 -1.49 2.97 17.58
CA GLU A 39 -0.06 2.57 17.48
C GLU A 39 0.13 1.06 17.27
N ILE A 40 -0.96 0.28 17.19
CA ILE A 40 -0.88 -1.15 16.93
C ILE A 40 -0.44 -1.36 15.47
N LEU A 41 0.78 -1.89 15.29
CA LEU A 41 1.23 -2.47 14.02
C LEU A 41 0.25 -3.58 13.62
N GLN A 42 -0.59 -3.30 12.64
CA GLN A 42 -1.57 -4.25 12.11
C GLN A 42 -1.00 -4.88 10.84
N LYS A 43 -0.78 -6.20 10.87
CA LYS A 43 -0.31 -6.98 9.71
C LYS A 43 -1.44 -7.10 8.69
N ILE A 44 -1.13 -6.95 7.41
CA ILE A 44 -2.10 -7.19 6.34
C ILE A 44 -2.22 -8.72 6.19
N PRO A 45 -3.44 -9.29 6.16
CA PRO A 45 -3.61 -10.74 6.10
C PRO A 45 -2.85 -11.38 4.93
N ARG A 46 -2.15 -12.49 5.19
CA ARG A 46 -1.40 -13.26 4.17
C ARG A 46 -0.27 -12.49 3.48
N THR A 47 0.21 -11.41 4.09
CA THR A 47 1.37 -10.65 3.63
C THR A 47 2.42 -10.56 4.73
N ASP A 48 3.62 -10.16 4.36
CA ASP A 48 4.74 -9.88 5.28
C ASP A 48 4.79 -8.39 5.67
N SER A 49 3.78 -7.61 5.25
CA SER A 49 3.70 -6.17 5.40
C SER A 49 2.66 -5.74 6.44
N TYR A 50 2.92 -4.61 7.07
CA TYR A 50 2.03 -3.98 8.05
C TYR A 50 1.43 -2.70 7.47
N TYR A 51 0.24 -2.31 7.94
CA TYR A 51 -0.32 -1.01 7.58
C TYR A 51 0.61 0.12 8.03
N ASN A 52 0.70 1.18 7.23
CA ASN A 52 1.60 2.33 7.44
C ASN A 52 3.10 1.96 7.55
N ALA A 53 3.51 0.77 7.07
CA ALA A 53 4.90 0.36 7.08
C ALA A 53 5.63 0.79 5.80
N ILE A 54 6.94 1.00 5.93
CA ILE A 54 7.86 1.15 4.81
C ILE A 54 8.59 -0.19 4.63
N THR A 55 8.40 -0.82 3.47
CA THR A 55 9.11 -2.05 3.09
C THR A 55 10.20 -1.73 2.08
N ALA A 56 11.45 -2.12 2.37
CA ALA A 56 12.60 -1.88 1.49
C ALA A 56 13.38 -3.17 1.22
N ALA A 57 13.64 -3.48 -0.06
CA ALA A 57 14.50 -4.60 -0.46
C ALA A 57 15.88 -4.11 -0.93
N ILE A 58 16.90 -4.30 -0.09
CA ILE A 58 18.28 -3.85 -0.34
C ILE A 58 19.18 -5.07 -0.63
N GLY A 59 20.09 -4.96 -1.60
CA GLY A 59 21.02 -6.04 -1.94
C GLY A 59 21.71 -5.88 -3.29
N LYS A 60 22.50 -6.87 -3.73
CA LYS A 60 23.17 -6.83 -5.04
C LYS A 60 22.16 -6.90 -6.20
N GLN A 61 22.51 -6.33 -7.35
CA GLN A 61 21.69 -6.42 -8.57
C GLN A 61 21.46 -7.89 -8.99
N PHE A 62 20.36 -8.16 -9.70
CA PHE A 62 20.01 -9.49 -10.26
C PHE A 62 19.80 -10.61 -9.22
N LYS A 63 19.38 -10.26 -8.00
CA LYS A 63 19.07 -11.23 -6.92
C LYS A 63 17.58 -11.32 -6.56
N GLY A 64 16.70 -10.98 -7.50
CA GLY A 64 15.24 -11.18 -7.33
C GLY A 64 14.53 -10.18 -6.40
N LYS A 65 15.19 -9.09 -5.99
CA LYS A 65 14.60 -8.07 -5.11
C LYS A 65 13.31 -7.46 -5.67
N THR A 66 13.33 -7.08 -6.95
CA THR A 66 12.16 -6.54 -7.65
C THR A 66 11.01 -7.54 -7.64
N LEU A 67 11.28 -8.83 -7.89
CA LEU A 67 10.28 -9.88 -7.86
C LEU A 67 9.69 -10.07 -6.45
N ALA A 68 10.51 -10.00 -5.39
CA ALA A 68 10.04 -10.10 -4.01
C ALA A 68 9.09 -8.94 -3.66
N ILE A 69 9.44 -7.70 -4.01
CA ILE A 69 8.56 -6.54 -3.81
C ILE A 69 7.28 -6.67 -4.64
N ILE A 70 7.37 -7.05 -5.91
CA ILE A 70 6.18 -7.22 -6.77
C ILE A 70 5.24 -8.28 -6.20
N LYS A 71 5.77 -9.42 -5.75
CA LYS A 71 4.98 -10.47 -5.10
C LYS A 71 4.22 -9.93 -3.89
N GLU A 72 4.88 -9.10 -3.09
CA GLU A 72 4.28 -8.49 -1.92
C GLU A 72 3.19 -7.46 -2.28
N ILE A 73 3.43 -6.61 -3.29
CA ILE A 73 2.42 -5.69 -3.82
C ILE A 73 1.17 -6.45 -4.30
N ILE A 74 1.36 -7.55 -5.04
CA ILE A 74 0.25 -8.40 -5.50
C ILE A 74 -0.54 -8.93 -4.31
N LYS A 75 0.14 -9.50 -3.30
CA LYS A 75 -0.51 -9.99 -2.08
C LYS A 75 -1.29 -8.88 -1.38
N ILE A 76 -0.72 -7.70 -1.18
CA ILE A 76 -1.41 -6.60 -0.50
C ILE A 76 -2.65 -6.19 -1.30
N SER A 77 -2.53 -6.00 -2.61
CA SER A 77 -3.66 -5.63 -3.46
C SER A 77 -4.83 -6.63 -3.33
N GLN A 78 -4.53 -7.93 -3.21
CA GLN A 78 -5.54 -8.98 -3.11
C GLN A 78 -6.13 -9.16 -1.70
N ASN A 79 -5.39 -8.82 -0.64
CA ASN A 79 -5.79 -9.14 0.73
C ASN A 79 -6.15 -7.92 1.59
N ASP A 80 -5.78 -6.71 1.17
CA ASP A 80 -6.21 -5.46 1.82
C ASP A 80 -7.49 -4.94 1.17
N PRO A 81 -8.67 -5.03 1.83
CA PRO A 81 -9.94 -4.59 1.26
C PRO A 81 -10.03 -3.07 1.07
N TYR A 82 -9.11 -2.31 1.67
CA TYR A 82 -9.05 -0.85 1.56
C TYR A 82 -7.99 -0.39 0.57
N CYS A 83 -7.16 -1.29 0.03
CA CYS A 83 -6.21 -0.96 -1.01
C CYS A 83 -6.97 -0.48 -2.24
N HIS A 84 -6.69 0.75 -2.67
CA HIS A 84 -7.43 1.38 -3.77
C HIS A 84 -6.56 1.89 -4.90
N LEU A 85 -5.26 2.09 -4.66
CA LEU A 85 -4.37 2.72 -5.61
C LEU A 85 -2.93 2.25 -5.38
N LEU A 86 -2.24 1.92 -6.47
CA LEU A 86 -0.80 1.77 -6.51
C LEU A 86 -0.19 2.94 -7.29
N ILE A 87 0.70 3.70 -6.64
CA ILE A 87 1.53 4.72 -7.27
C ILE A 87 2.89 4.09 -7.55
N TYR A 88 3.21 3.87 -8.83
CA TYR A 88 4.51 3.37 -9.25
C TYR A 88 5.40 4.54 -9.69
N ILE A 89 6.42 4.83 -8.88
CA ILE A 89 7.40 5.88 -9.13
C ILE A 89 8.66 5.27 -9.73
N ASN A 90 9.03 5.73 -10.92
CA ASN A 90 10.29 5.37 -11.57
C ASN A 90 10.91 6.61 -12.24
N ARG A 91 12.04 6.44 -12.93
CA ARG A 91 12.76 7.58 -13.52
C ARG A 91 11.98 8.30 -14.63
N SER A 92 11.18 7.57 -15.39
CA SER A 92 10.52 8.09 -16.60
C SER A 92 9.06 8.47 -16.39
N GLY A 93 8.43 7.98 -15.33
CA GLY A 93 6.98 8.06 -15.15
C GLY A 93 6.18 7.23 -16.13
N THR A 94 6.81 6.27 -16.81
CA THR A 94 6.17 5.42 -17.81
C THR A 94 6.42 3.93 -17.52
N PRO A 95 5.59 3.03 -18.08
CA PRO A 95 5.82 1.58 -18.06
C PRO A 95 7.21 1.22 -18.62
N SER A 96 8.17 0.87 -17.76
CA SER A 96 9.55 0.61 -18.18
C SER A 96 10.19 -0.67 -17.63
N ASP A 97 9.74 -1.17 -16.47
CA ASP A 97 10.30 -2.40 -15.90
C ASP A 97 9.57 -3.64 -16.45
N SER A 98 10.28 -4.42 -17.27
CA SER A 98 9.71 -5.62 -17.91
C SER A 98 9.16 -6.67 -16.92
N THR A 99 9.70 -6.75 -15.70
CA THR A 99 9.23 -7.71 -14.68
C THR A 99 7.90 -7.24 -14.12
N PHE A 100 7.82 -5.96 -13.75
CA PHE A 100 6.59 -5.33 -13.28
C PHE A 100 5.49 -5.41 -14.34
N GLU A 101 5.78 -5.02 -15.58
CA GLU A 101 4.80 -5.03 -16.67
C GLU A 101 4.25 -6.42 -16.98
N SER A 102 5.07 -7.47 -16.83
CA SER A 102 4.64 -8.85 -17.04
C SER A 102 3.71 -9.36 -15.94
N LEU A 103 3.79 -8.78 -14.74
CA LEU A 103 3.07 -9.23 -13.55
C LEU A 103 1.95 -8.27 -13.11
N LYS A 104 1.89 -7.05 -13.67
CA LYS A 104 0.94 -6.00 -13.25
C LYS A 104 -0.53 -6.42 -13.33
N ASN A 105 -0.86 -7.34 -14.24
CA ASN A 105 -2.22 -7.84 -14.40
C ASN A 105 -2.72 -8.64 -13.19
N LEU A 106 -1.81 -9.05 -12.29
CA LEU A 106 -2.15 -9.72 -11.02
C LEU A 106 -2.50 -8.72 -9.90
N ILE A 107 -2.24 -7.44 -10.11
CA ILE A 107 -2.56 -6.34 -9.19
C ILE A 107 -3.99 -5.89 -9.51
N ASN A 108 -4.89 -5.99 -8.53
CA ASN A 108 -6.32 -5.74 -8.69
C ASN A 108 -6.75 -4.29 -8.42
N VAL A 109 -5.79 -3.38 -8.27
CA VAL A 109 -6.02 -1.95 -8.07
C VAL A 109 -5.45 -1.14 -9.24
N PRO A 110 -6.01 0.04 -9.55
CA PRO A 110 -5.43 0.98 -10.51
C PRO A 110 -3.96 1.29 -10.22
N ILE A 111 -3.17 1.41 -11.29
CA ILE A 111 -1.74 1.71 -11.25
C ILE A 111 -1.49 3.05 -11.92
N VAL A 112 -0.97 4.02 -11.17
CA VAL A 112 -0.58 5.33 -11.68
C VAL A 112 0.94 5.43 -11.71
N TYR A 113 1.50 5.69 -12.89
CA TYR A 113 2.94 5.88 -13.08
C TYR A 113 3.29 7.36 -12.88
N LYS A 114 4.37 7.63 -12.13
CA LYS A 114 4.92 8.98 -11.96
C LYS A 114 6.43 8.97 -12.04
N SER A 115 6.99 10.04 -12.60
CA SER A 115 8.43 10.23 -12.57
C SER A 115 8.88 10.62 -11.15
N HIS A 116 10.18 10.48 -10.85
CA HIS A 116 10.74 11.00 -9.59
C HIS A 116 10.52 12.52 -9.43
N GLU A 117 10.41 13.27 -10.53
CA GLU A 117 10.21 14.72 -10.52
C GLU A 117 8.76 15.09 -10.17
N GLU A 118 7.79 14.33 -10.67
CA GLU A 118 6.35 14.58 -10.46
C GLU A 118 5.84 13.99 -9.14
N ALA A 119 6.54 12.99 -8.61
CA ALA A 119 6.08 12.20 -7.47
C ALA A 119 5.72 13.04 -6.24
N GLU A 120 6.55 14.02 -5.86
CA GLU A 120 6.28 14.84 -4.66
C GLU A 120 4.98 15.64 -4.81
N ALA A 121 4.77 16.26 -5.97
CA ALA A 121 3.56 17.03 -6.25
C ALA A 121 2.32 16.13 -6.28
N PHE A 122 2.41 14.98 -6.95
CA PHE A 122 1.29 14.06 -7.07
C PHE A 122 0.91 13.40 -5.74
N ILE A 123 1.90 13.00 -4.93
CA ILE A 123 1.61 12.44 -3.60
C ILE A 123 0.94 13.49 -2.71
N HIS A 124 1.39 14.74 -2.76
CA HIS A 124 0.74 15.83 -2.03
C HIS A 124 -0.73 15.99 -2.42
N GLU A 125 -1.02 15.95 -3.72
CA GLU A 125 -2.36 16.04 -4.26
C GLU A 125 -3.23 14.87 -3.79
N VAL A 126 -2.71 13.63 -3.84
CA VAL A 126 -3.38 12.44 -3.29
C VAL A 126 -3.68 12.61 -1.80
N LEU A 127 -2.74 13.12 -1.00
CA LEU A 127 -2.95 13.35 0.44
C LEU A 127 -4.08 14.36 0.69
N LEU A 128 -4.06 15.52 0.00
CA LEU A 128 -5.12 16.53 0.11
C LEU A 128 -6.49 15.98 -0.26
N PHE A 129 -6.58 15.22 -1.34
CA PHE A 129 -7.84 14.60 -1.75
C PHE A 129 -8.32 13.51 -0.80
N LYS A 130 -7.41 12.77 -0.16
CA LYS A 130 -7.79 11.82 0.91
C LYS A 130 -8.32 12.54 2.15
N GLU A 131 -7.75 13.68 2.52
CA GLU A 131 -8.29 14.52 3.60
C GLU A 131 -9.70 15.01 3.27
N LEU A 132 -9.91 15.49 2.04
CA LEU A 132 -11.23 15.90 1.56
C LEU A 132 -12.22 14.72 1.58
N TYR A 133 -11.83 13.56 1.04
CA TYR A 133 -12.64 12.35 1.05
C TYR A 133 -13.08 11.96 2.47
N ASN A 134 -12.14 11.97 3.43
CA ASN A 134 -12.43 11.65 4.82
C ASN A 134 -13.36 12.68 5.47
N LEU A 135 -13.17 13.97 5.18
CA LEU A 135 -14.03 15.04 5.67
C LEU A 135 -15.47 14.85 5.15
N VAL A 136 -15.62 14.57 3.85
CA VAL A 136 -16.93 14.34 3.24
C VAL A 136 -17.67 13.20 3.89
N LYS A 137 -17.00 12.05 4.05
CA LYS A 137 -17.59 10.87 4.68
C LYS A 137 -17.97 11.09 6.14
N LYS A 138 -17.10 11.79 6.88
CA LYS A 138 -17.32 12.06 8.30
C LYS A 138 -18.50 13.00 8.53
N GLU A 139 -18.64 14.02 7.70
CA GLU A 139 -19.66 15.07 7.85
C GLU A 139 -20.90 14.84 6.97
N HIS A 140 -20.97 13.71 6.26
CA HIS A 140 -22.04 13.34 5.32
C HIS A 140 -22.34 14.43 4.27
N LEU A 141 -21.27 14.93 3.64
CA LEU A 141 -21.32 16.06 2.68
C LEU A 141 -21.33 15.61 1.22
N GLU A 142 -21.63 14.34 0.94
CA GLU A 142 -21.54 13.75 -0.41
C GLU A 142 -22.38 14.52 -1.44
N ASN A 143 -23.52 15.09 -1.01
CA ASN A 143 -24.42 15.88 -1.86
C ASN A 143 -24.15 17.39 -1.86
N ARG A 144 -23.08 17.86 -1.19
CA ARG A 144 -22.78 19.29 -0.98
C ARG A 144 -21.46 19.74 -1.61
N ILE A 145 -20.65 18.81 -2.12
CA ILE A 145 -19.44 19.16 -2.88
C ILE A 145 -19.81 19.49 -4.33
N VAL A 146 -19.09 20.46 -4.89
CA VAL A 146 -19.21 20.85 -6.29
C VAL A 146 -18.75 19.70 -7.19
N ASP A 147 -19.57 19.32 -8.17
CA ASP A 147 -19.31 18.19 -9.08
C ASP A 147 -17.89 18.19 -9.65
N LYS A 148 -17.36 19.35 -10.05
CA LYS A 148 -15.99 19.48 -10.56
C LYS A 148 -14.93 19.03 -9.53
N GLN A 149 -15.05 19.43 -8.27
CA GLN A 149 -14.12 19.04 -7.21
C GLN A 149 -14.23 17.55 -6.91
N THR A 150 -15.46 17.01 -6.92
CA THR A 150 -15.69 15.56 -6.78
C THR A 150 -15.02 14.78 -7.92
N MET A 151 -15.17 15.25 -9.16
CA MET A 151 -14.56 14.62 -10.33
C MET A 151 -13.03 14.62 -10.24
N GLU A 152 -12.40 15.76 -9.94
CA GLU A 152 -10.94 15.86 -9.78
C GLU A 152 -10.43 14.94 -8.66
N MET A 153 -11.15 14.89 -7.54
CA MET A 153 -10.83 14.00 -6.43
C MET A 153 -10.94 12.53 -6.82
N PHE A 154 -12.04 12.14 -7.48
CA PHE A 154 -12.29 10.76 -7.91
C PHE A 154 -11.29 10.29 -8.97
N GLU A 155 -10.94 11.16 -9.92
CA GLU A 155 -9.90 10.91 -10.91
C GLU A 155 -8.54 10.72 -10.24
N THR A 156 -8.16 11.60 -9.32
CA THR A 156 -6.85 11.52 -8.66
C THR A 156 -6.73 10.29 -7.76
N LEU A 157 -7.79 9.98 -7.01
CA LEU A 157 -7.84 8.83 -6.12
C LEU A 157 -8.18 7.53 -6.85
N GLN A 158 -8.53 7.56 -8.13
CA GLN A 158 -8.94 6.38 -8.90
C GLN A 158 -10.12 5.63 -8.25
N ILE A 159 -11.16 6.37 -7.86
CA ILE A 159 -12.40 5.85 -7.27
C ILE A 159 -13.63 6.39 -8.01
N SER A 160 -14.78 5.75 -7.85
CA SER A 160 -16.05 6.14 -8.49
C SER A 160 -17.07 6.73 -7.52
N ASP A 161 -16.88 6.54 -6.21
CA ASP A 161 -17.85 6.83 -5.17
C ASP A 161 -17.19 6.84 -3.77
N TYR A 162 -18.00 7.07 -2.74
CA TYR A 162 -17.61 7.10 -1.33
C TYR A 162 -17.84 5.77 -0.58
N SER A 163 -17.99 4.64 -1.29
CA SER A 163 -18.32 3.34 -0.67
C SER A 163 -17.21 2.81 0.24
N LYS A 164 -15.94 3.07 -0.08
CA LYS A 164 -14.79 2.56 0.69
C LYS A 164 -14.66 3.26 2.03
N HIS A 165 -14.57 2.50 3.11
CA HIS A 165 -14.41 3.09 4.46
C HIS A 165 -13.06 3.80 4.62
N PHE A 166 -11.99 3.18 4.12
CA PHE A 166 -10.65 3.74 4.08
C PHE A 166 -10.06 3.61 2.68
N LEU A 167 -9.08 4.45 2.37
CA LEU A 167 -8.36 4.47 1.11
C LEU A 167 -6.88 4.21 1.38
N HIS A 168 -6.44 2.96 1.31
CA HIS A 168 -5.03 2.62 1.45
C HIS A 168 -4.31 2.76 0.10
N THR A 169 -3.20 3.50 0.11
CA THR A 169 -2.40 3.79 -1.08
C THR A 169 -1.08 3.05 -0.95
N LEU A 170 -0.72 2.25 -1.94
CA LEU A 170 0.62 1.68 -2.06
C LEU A 170 1.51 2.62 -2.87
N ILE A 171 2.71 2.88 -2.38
CA ILE A 171 3.73 3.65 -3.10
C ILE A 171 4.90 2.71 -3.36
N PHE A 172 5.14 2.42 -4.64
CA PHE A 172 6.29 1.64 -5.07
C PHE A 172 7.33 2.57 -5.69
N LEU A 173 8.45 2.77 -4.99
CA LEU A 173 9.57 3.58 -5.44
C LEU A 173 10.68 2.69 -5.99
N ASP A 174 10.85 2.70 -7.31
CA ASP A 174 11.93 1.97 -7.99
C ASP A 174 13.19 2.86 -8.14
N ASP A 175 14.35 2.21 -8.08
CA ASP A 175 15.69 2.82 -7.93
C ASP A 175 15.72 3.96 -6.90
N ALA A 176 15.14 3.70 -5.72
CA ALA A 176 14.97 4.69 -4.64
C ALA A 176 16.27 5.40 -4.22
N VAL A 177 17.41 4.71 -4.30
CA VAL A 177 18.72 5.25 -3.87
C VAL A 177 19.15 6.48 -4.66
N LYS A 178 18.72 6.62 -5.91
CA LYS A 178 19.02 7.79 -6.76
C LYS A 178 17.84 8.75 -6.87
N SER A 179 16.79 8.52 -6.08
CA SER A 179 15.61 9.35 -6.12
C SER A 179 15.90 10.69 -5.46
N SER A 180 15.66 11.78 -6.18
CA SER A 180 15.73 13.13 -5.62
C SER A 180 14.72 13.36 -4.46
N LEU A 181 13.74 12.47 -4.30
CA LEU A 181 12.79 12.45 -3.18
C LEU A 181 13.48 12.07 -1.85
N ILE A 182 14.50 11.21 -1.90
CA ILE A 182 15.24 10.74 -0.73
C ILE A 182 16.51 11.56 -0.51
N GLU A 183 17.17 11.99 -1.59
CA GLU A 183 18.42 12.76 -1.52
C GLU A 183 18.25 14.20 -0.99
N LYS A 184 17.07 14.80 -1.12
CA LYS A 184 16.81 16.19 -0.69
C LYS A 184 16.49 16.24 0.82
N PRO A 185 17.35 16.84 1.67
CA PRO A 185 17.12 16.90 3.12
C PRO A 185 15.84 17.68 3.50
N ASN A 186 15.35 18.55 2.62
CA ASN A 186 14.13 19.35 2.81
C ASN A 186 12.93 18.85 2.00
N SER A 187 12.98 17.67 1.36
CA SER A 187 11.81 17.17 0.63
C SER A 187 10.63 16.99 1.59
N LYS A 188 9.44 17.47 1.18
CA LYS A 188 8.22 17.26 1.97
C LYS A 188 7.85 15.78 2.04
N PHE A 189 8.29 14.98 1.07
CA PHE A 189 8.11 13.54 1.05
C PHE A 189 8.66 12.87 2.32
N ASN A 190 9.87 13.26 2.76
CA ASN A 190 10.45 12.73 3.99
C ASN A 190 9.60 13.05 5.23
N LYS A 191 8.93 14.21 5.26
CA LYS A 191 8.01 14.59 6.35
C LYS A 191 6.67 13.84 6.32
N TRP A 192 6.28 13.26 5.18
CA TRP A 192 5.09 12.41 5.10
C TRP A 192 5.39 10.95 5.47
N LEU A 193 6.66 10.56 5.45
CA LEU A 193 7.13 9.23 5.85
C LEU A 193 7.46 9.12 7.36
N THR A 194 7.55 10.24 8.08
CA THR A 194 7.91 10.34 9.51
C THR A 194 6.83 11.02 10.32
#